data_AF-A0A8A3S3D3-F1
#
_entry.id   AF-A0A8A3S3D3-F1
#
_cell.length_a   1.000
_cell.length_b   1.000
_cell.length_c   1.000
_cell.angle_alpha   90.00
_cell.angle_beta   90.00
_cell.angle_gamma   90.00
#
_symmetry.space_group_name_H-M   'P 1'
#
loop_
_entity.id
_entity.type
_entity.pdbx_description
1 polymer ?
#
loop_
_entity_poly.entity_id
_entity_poly.type
_entity_poly.pdbx_seq_one_letter_code
_entity_poly.pdbx_strand_id
1 'polypeptide(L)'
;MSRAVMNDFDIRERFEGEVNIFFYVVGCILHRMAVTSYSQYLGLYAKASTKKAYGTALRRFLDYIYPPDVKRPASDAATYDHLSLQYLREDRDIPSDLRGFAVVLNRYAPMTAQLYLSGTFSWLEENEIEVSRSQRRRIGQKMPSGGPQTREADVDHVVLKKILAHMDLKGRALVLTLASSGMRIGEALKLSIRDLDLSQSPATINLPGTITKNGAPRLTFVTEEAAQALSEWLKVRDEYLRSSAFRNSGLVAAGHSRPKDITADDRVFPFSRRNAWEIWERALTGAGLLERDPTTNRLTRTYHGLRKFFLSQSKLVISAEIPEALSGHRGYLTDAYRRYTNAQLAEEYKKAEPQLTIQAPQEIREIQSEFRQKMEVHSEILENLVSENIQLKKRLESVEETQAQVDHLAAILAEHQEVTKGS
;
A
#
# COMPACT_ATOMS: atom_id res chain seq x y z
N MET A 1 57.06 -69.15 -39.20
CA MET A 1 56.46 -67.96 -39.85
C MET A 1 55.07 -67.74 -39.29
N SER A 2 54.67 -66.46 -39.22
CA SER A 2 53.38 -65.91 -38.76
C SER A 2 53.31 -65.54 -37.27
N ARG A 3 53.48 -64.23 -37.03
CA ARG A 3 53.51 -63.54 -35.74
C ARG A 3 52.30 -62.61 -35.69
N ALA A 4 51.51 -62.72 -34.63
CA ALA A 4 50.29 -61.98 -34.38
C ALA A 4 50.54 -60.47 -34.22
N VAL A 5 49.72 -59.67 -34.89
CA VAL A 5 49.52 -58.23 -34.66
C VAL A 5 48.10 -58.10 -34.14
N MET A 6 47.92 -57.75 -32.86
CA MET A 6 46.63 -57.37 -32.31
C MET A 6 46.81 -56.13 -31.42
N ASN A 7 46.24 -55.04 -31.92
CA ASN A 7 45.60 -53.93 -31.22
C ASN A 7 46.31 -53.25 -30.04
N ASP A 8 47.15 -52.28 -30.40
CA ASP A 8 47.55 -51.15 -29.52
C ASP A 8 46.54 -49.98 -29.56
N PHE A 9 45.44 -50.11 -30.32
CA PHE A 9 44.45 -49.06 -30.53
C PHE A 9 43.30 -49.05 -29.50
N ASP A 10 43.11 -50.13 -28.74
CA ASP A 10 41.94 -50.33 -27.87
C ASP A 10 42.16 -49.87 -26.40
N ILE A 11 43.41 -49.53 -26.04
CA ILE A 11 43.74 -49.12 -24.66
C ILE A 11 43.72 -47.58 -24.51
N ARG A 12 44.08 -46.82 -25.55
CA ARG A 12 44.08 -45.34 -25.49
C ARG A 12 42.67 -44.73 -25.51
N GLU A 13 41.73 -45.28 -26.30
CA GLU A 13 40.34 -44.78 -26.34
C GLU A 13 39.55 -45.11 -25.05
N ARG A 14 39.84 -46.24 -24.39
CA ARG A 14 39.24 -46.56 -23.08
C ARG A 14 39.74 -45.64 -21.96
N PHE A 15 41.02 -45.31 -21.94
CA PHE A 15 41.57 -44.39 -20.93
C PHE A 15 41.12 -42.94 -21.15
N GLU A 16 40.98 -42.47 -22.40
CA GLU A 16 40.44 -41.13 -22.66
C GLU A 16 38.93 -41.04 -22.36
N GLY A 17 38.15 -42.09 -22.64
CA GLY A 17 36.73 -42.17 -22.26
C GLY A 17 36.51 -42.18 -20.75
N GLU A 18 37.31 -42.92 -19.98
CA GLU A 18 37.20 -42.97 -18.51
C GLU A 18 37.69 -41.70 -17.83
N VAL A 19 38.75 -41.04 -18.34
CA VAL A 19 39.21 -39.74 -17.82
C VAL A 19 38.20 -38.64 -18.15
N ASN A 20 37.56 -38.68 -19.32
CA ASN A 20 36.55 -37.70 -19.71
C ASN A 20 35.23 -37.92 -18.95
N ILE A 21 34.82 -39.17 -18.69
CA ILE A 21 33.70 -39.48 -17.78
C ILE A 21 34.06 -39.10 -16.34
N PHE A 22 35.29 -39.29 -15.89
CA PHE A 22 35.71 -38.84 -14.56
C PHE A 22 35.73 -37.30 -14.45
N PHE A 23 36.17 -36.56 -15.47
CA PHE A 23 36.09 -35.09 -15.50
C PHE A 23 34.67 -34.56 -15.72
N TYR A 24 33.79 -35.30 -16.40
CA TYR A 24 32.38 -34.94 -16.58
C TYR A 24 31.56 -35.30 -15.35
N VAL A 25 31.84 -36.41 -14.68
CA VAL A 25 31.23 -36.83 -13.41
C VAL A 25 31.77 -35.99 -12.27
N VAL A 26 33.08 -35.73 -12.19
CA VAL A 26 33.66 -34.77 -11.24
C VAL A 26 33.28 -33.34 -11.60
N GLY A 27 33.09 -33.00 -12.87
CA GLY A 27 32.56 -31.71 -13.33
C GLY A 27 31.07 -31.52 -13.01
N CYS A 28 30.25 -32.57 -13.10
CA CYS A 28 28.85 -32.59 -12.68
C CYS A 28 28.71 -32.73 -11.15
N ILE A 29 29.67 -33.34 -10.46
CA ILE A 29 29.79 -33.38 -9.00
C ILE A 29 30.40 -32.07 -8.46
N LEU A 30 31.19 -31.33 -9.25
CA LEU A 30 31.68 -29.98 -8.93
C LEU A 30 30.69 -28.89 -9.38
N HIS A 31 29.73 -29.25 -10.24
CA HIS A 31 28.42 -28.60 -10.32
C HIS A 31 27.53 -28.95 -9.11
N ARG A 32 28.12 -29.46 -8.01
CA ARG A 32 27.57 -29.40 -6.64
C ARG A 32 27.05 -27.99 -6.42
N MET A 33 25.73 -27.89 -6.60
CA MET A 33 24.78 -26.93 -6.08
C MET A 33 25.49 -25.80 -5.33
N ALA A 34 25.66 -24.66 -5.99
CA ALA A 34 26.11 -23.44 -5.33
C ALA A 34 25.04 -23.08 -4.28
N VAL A 35 25.21 -23.60 -3.06
CA VAL A 35 24.30 -23.38 -1.95
C VAL A 35 24.48 -21.96 -1.44
N THR A 36 23.36 -21.25 -1.35
CA THR A 36 23.25 -19.87 -0.91
C THR A 36 23.20 -19.81 0.62
N SER A 37 24.30 -19.32 1.20
CA SER A 37 24.42 -19.10 2.65
C SER A 37 23.43 -18.04 3.17
N TYR A 38 23.29 -17.96 4.49
CA TYR A 38 22.48 -16.94 5.17
C TYR A 38 22.72 -15.51 4.64
N SER A 39 23.98 -15.05 4.63
CA SER A 39 24.34 -13.70 4.21
C SER A 39 24.14 -13.50 2.71
N GLN A 40 24.45 -14.50 1.89
CA GLN A 40 24.22 -14.45 0.44
C GLN A 40 22.72 -14.32 0.13
N TYR A 41 21.88 -15.12 0.78
CA TYR A 41 20.42 -15.06 0.67
C TYR A 41 19.87 -13.68 1.05
N LEU A 42 20.33 -13.11 2.17
CA LEU A 42 19.92 -11.76 2.56
C LEU A 42 20.47 -10.68 1.61
N GLY A 43 21.58 -10.97 0.92
CA GLY A 43 22.16 -10.14 -0.13
C GLY A 43 21.20 -9.87 -1.29
N LEU A 44 20.33 -10.82 -1.61
CA LEU A 44 19.39 -10.76 -2.74
C LEU A 44 18.32 -9.66 -2.60
N TYR A 45 18.05 -9.20 -1.38
CA TYR A 45 16.98 -8.22 -1.14
C TYR A 45 17.50 -6.79 -0.99
N ALA A 46 17.11 -5.87 -1.87
CA ALA A 46 17.54 -4.46 -1.74
C ALA A 46 17.04 -3.77 -0.45
N LYS A 47 15.83 -4.11 0.04
CA LYS A 47 15.19 -3.42 1.16
C LYS A 47 15.71 -3.91 2.52
N ALA A 48 16.32 -3.00 3.30
CA ALA A 48 16.84 -3.30 4.64
C ALA A 48 15.79 -3.91 5.60
N SER A 49 14.53 -3.48 5.50
CA SER A 49 13.43 -4.04 6.30
C SER A 49 13.16 -5.51 5.96
N THR A 50 13.29 -5.88 4.68
CA THR A 50 13.11 -7.26 4.20
C THR A 50 14.29 -8.11 4.63
N LYS A 51 15.53 -7.64 4.45
CA LYS A 51 16.73 -8.29 5.00
C LYS A 51 16.59 -8.59 6.49
N LYS A 52 16.13 -7.61 7.28
CA LYS A 52 15.91 -7.78 8.72
C LYS A 52 14.84 -8.82 9.04
N ALA A 53 13.72 -8.79 8.33
CA ALA A 53 12.60 -9.71 8.53
C ALA A 53 13.01 -11.16 8.24
N TYR A 54 13.56 -11.40 7.05
CA TYR A 54 13.97 -12.73 6.59
C TYR A 54 15.22 -13.22 7.33
N GLY A 55 16.15 -12.34 7.66
CA GLY A 55 17.28 -12.68 8.52
C GLY A 55 16.83 -13.08 9.92
N THR A 56 15.77 -12.47 10.46
CA THR A 56 15.20 -12.94 11.73
C THR A 56 14.52 -14.29 11.57
N ALA A 57 13.76 -14.49 10.50
CA ALA A 57 13.12 -15.78 10.20
C ALA A 57 14.14 -16.93 10.17
N LEU A 58 15.20 -16.78 9.37
CA LEU A 58 16.20 -17.81 9.16
C LEU A 58 17.03 -18.07 10.43
N ARG A 59 17.40 -17.02 11.17
CA ARG A 59 18.07 -17.20 12.48
C ARG A 59 17.22 -17.99 13.46
N ARG A 60 15.91 -17.73 13.51
CA ARG A 60 14.99 -18.49 14.40
C ARG A 60 14.90 -19.95 14.00
N PHE A 61 14.90 -20.25 12.71
CA PHE A 61 14.91 -21.62 12.22
C PHE A 61 16.23 -22.32 12.56
N LEU A 62 17.37 -21.70 12.24
CA LEU A 62 18.69 -22.27 12.52
C LEU A 62 18.97 -22.42 14.02
N ASP A 63 18.51 -21.49 14.86
CA ASP A 63 18.57 -21.64 16.32
C ASP A 63 17.66 -22.75 16.85
N TYR A 64 16.60 -23.12 16.13
CA TYR A 64 15.75 -24.25 16.49
C TYR A 64 16.43 -25.59 16.12
N ILE A 65 17.04 -25.66 14.94
CA ILE A 65 17.77 -26.85 14.46
C ILE A 65 19.06 -27.06 15.26
N TYR A 66 19.80 -25.98 15.50
CA TYR A 66 21.08 -25.96 16.22
C TYR A 66 20.98 -25.04 17.45
N PRO A 67 20.33 -25.49 18.53
CA PRO A 67 20.16 -24.71 19.75
C PRO A 67 21.51 -24.18 20.26
N PRO A 68 21.63 -22.87 20.50
CA PRO A 68 22.81 -22.34 21.17
C PRO A 68 22.76 -22.60 22.67
N ASP A 69 23.93 -22.80 23.28
CA ASP A 69 24.09 -22.77 24.74
C ASP A 69 23.75 -21.39 25.33
N VAL A 70 24.10 -20.32 24.59
CA VAL A 70 23.80 -18.92 24.95
C VAL A 70 23.24 -18.19 23.74
N LYS A 71 22.18 -17.41 23.95
CA LYS A 71 21.49 -16.65 22.89
C LYS A 71 22.48 -15.88 22.00
N ARG A 72 22.56 -16.27 20.72
CA ARG A 72 23.42 -15.65 19.71
C ARG A 72 22.95 -14.23 19.37
N PRO A 73 23.86 -13.24 19.25
CA PRO A 73 23.49 -11.90 18.85
C PRO A 73 23.09 -11.87 17.37
N ALA A 74 22.26 -10.90 16.99
CA ALA A 74 21.80 -10.75 15.60
C ALA A 74 22.91 -10.32 14.63
N SER A 75 24.01 -9.79 15.15
CA SER A 75 25.19 -9.34 14.40
C SER A 75 26.13 -10.49 14.01
N ASP A 76 25.93 -11.69 14.53
CA ASP A 76 26.81 -12.83 14.30
C ASP A 76 26.50 -13.54 12.97
N ALA A 77 26.66 -12.80 11.87
CA ALA A 77 26.36 -13.32 10.53
C ALA A 77 27.22 -14.53 10.15
N ALA A 78 28.48 -14.56 10.59
CA ALA A 78 29.42 -15.64 10.30
C ALA A 78 28.95 -16.99 10.84
N THR A 79 28.47 -17.02 12.10
CA THR A 79 27.90 -18.24 12.67
C THR A 79 26.67 -18.71 11.90
N TYR A 80 25.77 -17.80 11.51
CA TYR A 80 24.58 -18.19 10.74
C TYR A 80 24.91 -18.60 9.31
N ASP A 81 25.95 -18.05 8.70
CA ASP A 81 26.49 -18.56 7.43
C ASP A 81 26.94 -20.02 7.59
N HIS A 82 27.74 -20.30 8.62
CA HIS A 82 28.17 -21.67 8.92
C HIS A 82 26.99 -22.63 9.13
N LEU A 83 26.06 -22.28 10.02
CA LEU A 83 24.89 -23.12 10.33
C LEU A 83 23.97 -23.32 9.10
N SER A 84 23.81 -22.30 8.26
CA SER A 84 23.02 -22.41 7.04
C SER A 84 23.64 -23.40 6.05
N LEU A 85 24.96 -23.35 5.87
CA LEU A 85 25.69 -24.27 4.99
C LEU A 85 25.74 -25.68 5.59
N GLN A 86 25.87 -25.80 6.91
CA GLN A 86 25.78 -27.08 7.60
C GLN A 86 24.42 -27.74 7.36
N TYR A 87 23.31 -27.01 7.58
CA TYR A 87 21.96 -27.52 7.36
C TYR A 87 21.75 -28.04 5.94
N LEU A 88 22.23 -27.30 4.94
CA LEU A 88 22.06 -27.66 3.53
C LEU A 88 22.92 -28.84 3.08
N ARG A 89 23.96 -29.21 3.83
CA ARG A 89 24.88 -30.31 3.52
C ARG A 89 24.56 -31.59 4.26
N GLU A 90 23.88 -31.49 5.40
CA GLU A 90 23.43 -32.64 6.18
C GLU A 90 22.26 -33.32 5.46
N ASP A 91 22.23 -34.65 5.51
CA ASP A 91 21.08 -35.43 5.07
C ASP A 91 19.97 -35.34 6.13
N ARG A 92 18.98 -34.47 5.90
CA ARG A 92 17.93 -34.12 6.87
C ARG A 92 16.52 -34.35 6.31
N ASP A 93 15.61 -34.75 7.19
CA ASP A 93 14.16 -34.74 6.89
C ASP A 93 13.61 -33.30 7.03
N ILE A 94 13.80 -32.52 5.97
CA ILE A 94 13.39 -31.11 5.90
C ILE A 94 11.89 -30.92 6.21
N PRO A 95 10.95 -31.73 5.68
CA PRO A 95 9.55 -31.66 6.09
C PRO A 95 9.32 -31.86 7.59
N SER A 96 10.06 -32.76 8.24
CA SER A 96 9.95 -32.97 9.68
C SER A 96 10.52 -31.80 10.48
N ASP A 97 11.67 -31.28 10.09
CA ASP A 97 12.30 -30.09 10.69
C ASP A 97 11.36 -28.88 10.64
N LEU A 98 10.73 -28.63 9.49
CA LEU A 98 9.76 -27.55 9.32
C LEU A 98 8.48 -27.75 10.13
N ARG A 99 7.99 -29.00 10.28
CA ARG A 99 6.85 -29.30 11.17
C ARG A 99 7.19 -29.00 12.62
N GLY A 100 8.36 -29.43 13.09
CA GLY A 100 8.81 -29.15 14.45
C GLY A 100 9.00 -27.65 14.69
N PHE A 101 9.58 -26.94 13.73
CA PHE A 101 9.69 -25.49 13.78
C PHE A 101 8.32 -24.80 13.86
N ALA A 102 7.34 -25.22 13.04
CA ALA A 102 5.99 -24.69 13.08
C ALA A 102 5.32 -24.85 14.46
N VAL A 103 5.56 -25.97 15.16
CA VAL A 103 5.08 -26.15 16.54
C VAL A 103 5.69 -25.09 17.47
N VAL A 104 7.00 -24.87 17.41
CA VAL A 104 7.69 -23.84 18.21
C VAL A 104 7.16 -22.44 17.92
N LEU A 105 6.68 -22.19 16.69
CA LEU A 105 6.15 -20.89 16.30
C LEU A 105 4.82 -20.51 16.98
N ASN A 106 4.13 -21.43 17.66
CA ASN A 106 2.90 -21.14 18.41
C ASN A 106 3.08 -20.14 19.56
N ARG A 107 4.32 -19.91 20.01
CA ARG A 107 4.62 -18.88 21.02
C ARG A 107 4.61 -17.45 20.46
N TYR A 108 4.46 -17.27 19.15
CA TYR A 108 4.44 -15.97 18.49
C TYR A 108 3.05 -15.64 17.97
N ALA A 109 2.78 -14.34 17.78
CA ALA A 109 1.57 -13.89 17.11
C ALA A 109 1.45 -14.52 15.71
N PRO A 110 0.24 -14.87 15.23
CA PRO A 110 0.04 -15.64 14.00
C PRO A 110 0.75 -15.06 12.77
N MET A 111 0.66 -13.74 12.57
CA MET A 111 1.30 -13.06 11.44
C MET A 111 2.84 -13.04 11.54
N THR A 112 3.38 -13.05 12.76
CA THR A 112 4.83 -13.15 12.99
C THR A 112 5.32 -14.57 12.73
N ALA A 113 4.59 -15.57 13.22
CA ALA A 113 4.85 -16.97 12.95
C ALA A 113 4.84 -17.24 11.42
N GLN A 114 3.81 -16.76 10.71
CA GLN A 114 3.71 -16.89 9.26
C GLN A 114 4.91 -16.28 8.54
N LEU A 115 5.33 -15.07 8.92
CA LEU A 115 6.53 -14.43 8.36
C LEU A 115 7.79 -15.28 8.56
N TYR A 116 7.98 -15.86 9.75
CA TYR A 116 9.15 -16.69 10.02
C TYR A 116 9.15 -17.96 9.19
N LEU A 117 8.02 -18.64 9.09
CA LEU A 117 7.91 -19.85 8.28
C LEU A 117 8.08 -19.53 6.77
N SER A 118 7.45 -18.47 6.27
CA SER A 118 7.59 -18.04 4.87
C SER A 118 9.03 -17.63 4.51
N GLY A 119 9.74 -16.95 5.42
CA GLY A 119 11.15 -16.63 5.23
C GLY A 119 12.02 -17.88 5.11
N THR A 120 11.77 -18.90 5.94
CA THR A 120 12.48 -20.19 5.84
C THR A 120 12.17 -20.90 4.53
N PHE A 121 10.89 -20.96 4.10
CA PHE A 121 10.54 -21.55 2.81
C PHE A 121 11.23 -20.86 1.64
N SER A 122 11.25 -19.52 1.64
CA SER A 122 11.91 -18.76 0.58
C SER A 122 13.41 -19.01 0.52
N TRP A 123 14.08 -19.23 1.65
CA TRP A 123 15.50 -19.60 1.66
C TRP A 123 15.75 -21.02 1.16
N LEU A 124 14.87 -21.98 1.49
CA LEU A 124 14.96 -23.34 0.96
C LEU A 124 14.71 -23.37 -0.56
N GLU A 125 13.71 -22.64 -1.03
CA GLU A 125 13.43 -22.47 -2.47
C GLU A 125 14.63 -21.89 -3.23
N GLU A 126 15.30 -20.87 -2.67
CA GLU A 126 16.53 -20.30 -3.25
C GLU A 126 17.68 -21.32 -3.36
N ASN A 127 17.65 -22.35 -2.51
CA ASN A 127 18.61 -23.45 -2.53
C ASN A 127 18.09 -24.67 -3.29
N GLU A 128 17.08 -24.49 -4.15
CA GLU A 128 16.46 -25.54 -4.98
C GLU A 128 15.83 -26.68 -4.17
N ILE A 129 15.51 -26.43 -2.89
CA ILE A 129 14.83 -27.40 -2.02
C ILE A 129 13.33 -27.12 -2.07
N GLU A 130 12.62 -27.92 -2.87
CA GLU A 130 11.17 -27.82 -2.98
C GLU A 130 10.43 -28.60 -1.88
N VAL A 131 9.62 -27.88 -1.11
CA VAL A 131 8.62 -28.49 -0.22
C VAL A 131 7.27 -28.50 -0.94
N SER A 132 6.74 -29.70 -1.20
CA SER A 132 5.49 -29.89 -1.94
C SER A 132 4.30 -29.18 -1.30
N ARG A 133 3.28 -28.86 -2.10
CA ARG A 133 2.03 -28.23 -1.62
C ARG A 133 1.38 -29.01 -0.47
N SER A 134 1.39 -30.35 -0.55
CA SER A 134 0.80 -31.20 0.49
C SER A 134 1.56 -31.11 1.82
N GLN A 135 2.90 -31.08 1.77
CA GLN A 135 3.75 -30.92 2.93
C GLN A 135 3.58 -29.54 3.55
N ARG A 136 3.57 -28.47 2.73
CA ARG A 136 3.30 -27.10 3.22
C ARG A 136 1.97 -26.98 3.93
N ARG A 137 0.91 -27.61 3.39
CA ARG A 137 -0.40 -27.66 4.06
C ARG A 137 -0.32 -28.35 5.42
N ARG A 138 0.34 -29.51 5.50
CA ARG A 138 0.52 -30.25 6.77
C ARG A 138 1.36 -29.48 7.80
N ILE A 139 2.40 -28.76 7.35
CA ILE A 139 3.21 -27.88 8.20
C ILE A 139 2.35 -26.71 8.70
N GLY A 140 1.58 -26.07 7.80
CA GLY A 140 0.68 -24.97 8.13
C GLY A 140 -0.37 -25.32 9.18
N GLN A 141 -0.85 -26.57 9.22
CA GLN A 141 -1.77 -27.05 10.27
C GLN A 141 -1.15 -27.06 11.69
N LYS A 142 0.18 -26.96 11.81
CA LYS A 142 0.87 -26.87 13.11
C LYS A 142 1.12 -25.44 13.55
N MET A 143 0.82 -24.45 12.68
CA MET A 143 1.00 -23.04 12.98
C MET A 143 -0.09 -22.51 13.91
N PRO A 144 0.18 -21.41 14.65
CA PRO A 144 -0.85 -20.73 15.42
C PRO A 144 -2.00 -20.30 14.50
N SER A 145 -3.23 -20.57 14.93
CA SER A 145 -4.43 -20.14 14.24
C SER A 145 -4.76 -18.67 14.55
N GLY A 146 -5.44 -18.01 13.63
CA GLY A 146 -5.95 -16.65 13.82
C GLY A 146 -5.31 -15.58 12.95
N GLY A 147 -5.92 -14.40 12.98
CA GLY A 147 -5.53 -13.24 12.19
C GLY A 147 -4.70 -12.22 12.97
N PRO A 148 -4.67 -10.95 12.52
CA PRO A 148 -4.14 -9.85 13.32
C PRO A 148 -4.82 -9.82 14.70
N GLN A 149 -4.01 -9.83 15.77
CA GLN A 149 -4.51 -9.92 17.15
C GLN A 149 -4.69 -8.55 17.82
N THR A 150 -4.12 -7.49 17.26
CA THR A 150 -4.20 -6.14 17.84
C THR A 150 -5.61 -5.61 17.66
N ARG A 151 -6.28 -5.25 18.77
CA ARG A 151 -7.53 -4.50 18.72
C ARG A 151 -7.28 -3.12 18.15
N GLU A 152 -8.09 -2.73 17.18
CA GLU A 152 -8.10 -1.38 16.63
C GLU A 152 -9.31 -0.64 17.17
N ALA A 153 -9.13 0.63 17.48
CA ALA A 153 -10.21 1.50 17.90
C ALA A 153 -10.48 2.56 16.83
N ASP A 154 -11.75 2.97 16.72
CA ASP A 154 -12.18 3.84 15.65
C ASP A 154 -11.57 5.24 15.74
N VAL A 155 -11.38 5.80 14.56
CA VAL A 155 -10.92 7.17 14.33
C VAL A 155 -11.98 7.85 13.48
N ASP A 156 -12.91 8.53 14.16
CA ASP A 156 -13.99 9.33 13.54
C ASP A 156 -13.70 10.83 13.70
N HIS A 157 -14.60 11.69 13.20
CA HIS A 157 -14.42 13.13 13.29
C HIS A 157 -14.38 13.67 14.72
N VAL A 158 -15.16 13.09 15.64
CA VAL A 158 -15.22 13.53 17.05
C VAL A 158 -13.89 13.23 17.74
N VAL A 159 -13.39 12.01 17.55
CA VAL A 159 -12.09 11.54 18.02
C VAL A 159 -10.98 12.41 17.42
N LEU A 160 -10.99 12.64 16.11
CA LEU A 160 -9.99 13.46 15.44
C LEU A 160 -10.01 14.91 15.93
N LYS A 161 -11.18 15.51 16.12
CA LYS A 161 -11.32 16.86 16.67
C LYS A 161 -10.70 16.97 18.07
N LYS A 162 -10.94 15.99 18.94
CA LYS A 162 -10.31 15.90 20.27
C LYS A 162 -8.79 15.78 20.15
N ILE A 163 -8.29 14.88 19.31
CA ILE A 163 -6.85 14.68 19.10
C ILE A 163 -6.17 15.96 18.60
N LEU A 164 -6.76 16.64 17.61
CA LEU A 164 -6.20 17.86 17.02
C LEU A 164 -6.12 19.03 18.03
N ALA A 165 -7.01 19.09 19.02
CA ALA A 165 -7.00 20.10 20.07
C ALA A 165 -5.74 20.03 20.96
N HIS A 166 -5.08 18.88 21.03
CA HIS A 166 -3.86 18.66 21.80
C HIS A 166 -2.59 18.58 20.93
N MET A 167 -2.68 19.01 19.66
CA MET A 167 -1.55 19.03 18.74
C MET A 167 -1.01 20.43 18.52
N ASP A 168 0.31 20.54 18.45
CA ASP A 168 0.98 21.72 17.92
C ASP A 168 0.82 21.82 16.39
N LEU A 169 1.23 22.96 15.81
CA LEU A 169 1.02 23.27 14.40
C LEU A 169 1.53 22.16 13.46
N LYS A 170 2.73 21.61 13.70
CA LYS A 170 3.30 20.52 12.89
C LYS A 170 2.52 19.21 13.02
N GLY A 171 2.05 18.88 14.21
CA GLY A 171 1.23 17.71 14.45
C GLY A 171 -0.12 17.81 13.75
N ARG A 172 -0.78 18.98 13.88
CA ARG A 172 -2.03 19.30 13.20
C ARG A 172 -1.89 19.19 11.69
N ALA A 173 -0.88 19.84 11.10
CA ALA A 173 -0.63 19.78 9.67
C ALA A 173 -0.43 18.33 9.20
N LEU A 174 0.41 17.54 9.88
CA LEU A 174 0.64 16.14 9.52
C LEU A 174 -0.63 15.29 9.56
N VAL A 175 -1.44 15.44 10.62
CA VAL A 175 -2.64 14.61 10.82
C VAL A 175 -3.73 14.98 9.83
N LEU A 176 -3.97 16.27 9.61
CA LEU A 176 -4.92 16.77 8.62
C LEU A 176 -4.53 16.26 7.22
N THR A 177 -3.26 16.43 6.82
CA THR A 177 -2.76 15.90 5.55
C THR A 177 -2.99 14.39 5.41
N LEU A 178 -2.69 13.59 6.44
CA LEU A 178 -2.85 12.13 6.36
C LEU A 178 -4.33 11.70 6.34
N ALA A 179 -5.19 12.37 7.12
CA ALA A 179 -6.61 12.07 7.21
C ALA A 179 -7.36 12.43 5.93
N SER A 180 -6.91 13.47 5.20
CA SER A 180 -7.58 13.91 3.96
C SER A 180 -6.98 13.32 2.68
N SER A 181 -5.73 12.85 2.68
CA SER A 181 -5.06 12.33 1.46
C SER A 181 -5.02 10.81 1.35
N GLY A 182 -5.30 10.10 2.44
CA GLY A 182 -5.12 8.64 2.49
C GLY A 182 -3.66 8.19 2.37
N MET A 183 -2.67 9.09 2.42
CA MET A 183 -1.26 8.73 2.33
C MET A 183 -0.80 7.82 3.48
N ARG A 184 0.25 7.02 3.25
CA ARG A 184 0.94 6.33 4.36
C ARG A 184 1.82 7.33 5.09
N ILE A 185 1.93 7.22 6.41
CA ILE A 185 2.86 8.05 7.21
C ILE A 185 4.30 8.01 6.67
N GLY A 186 4.75 6.86 6.18
CA GLY A 186 6.10 6.73 5.59
C GLY A 186 6.29 7.49 4.28
N GLU A 187 5.22 7.77 3.55
CA GLU A 187 5.22 8.61 2.34
C GLU A 187 5.21 10.09 2.77
N ALA A 188 4.33 10.48 3.71
CA ALA A 188 4.27 11.85 4.24
C ALA A 188 5.61 12.34 4.82
N LEU A 189 6.31 11.49 5.58
CA LEU A 189 7.61 11.85 6.18
C LEU A 189 8.79 11.94 5.19
N LYS A 190 8.55 11.60 3.91
CA LYS A 190 9.52 11.69 2.82
C LYS A 190 9.08 12.67 1.71
N LEU A 191 7.89 13.26 1.86
CA LEU A 191 7.32 14.18 0.88
C LEU A 191 8.16 15.46 0.81
N SER A 192 8.56 15.88 -0.39
CA SER A 192 9.29 17.13 -0.60
C SER A 192 8.33 18.31 -0.70
N ILE A 193 8.79 19.52 -0.36
CA ILE A 193 8.00 20.75 -0.55
C ILE A 193 7.62 20.94 -2.02
N ARG A 194 8.50 20.56 -2.96
CA ARG A 194 8.25 20.68 -4.42
C ARG A 194 7.11 19.80 -4.92
N ASP A 195 6.75 18.79 -4.14
CA ASP A 195 5.70 17.84 -4.48
C ASP A 195 4.30 18.38 -4.09
N LEU A 196 4.23 19.53 -3.41
CA LEU A 196 3.00 20.20 -3.01
C LEU A 196 2.63 21.31 -4.00
N ASP A 197 1.36 21.33 -4.41
CA ASP A 197 0.74 22.49 -5.04
C ASP A 197 -0.48 22.92 -4.20
N LEU A 198 -0.25 23.88 -3.31
CA LEU A 198 -1.28 24.46 -2.44
C LEU A 198 -2.07 25.59 -3.12
N SER A 199 -1.77 25.93 -4.37
CA SER A 199 -2.45 27.00 -5.10
C SER A 199 -3.73 26.55 -5.80
N GLN A 200 -3.88 25.22 -5.98
CA GLN A 200 -5.04 24.60 -6.60
C GLN A 200 -6.16 24.30 -5.60
N SER A 201 -7.39 24.19 -6.12
CA SER A 201 -8.55 23.72 -5.37
C SER A 201 -9.14 22.49 -6.07
N PRO A 202 -9.04 21.28 -5.48
CA PRO A 202 -8.38 20.98 -4.19
C PRO A 202 -6.85 21.06 -4.30
N ALA A 203 -6.18 21.30 -3.16
CA ALA A 203 -4.73 21.34 -3.12
C ALA A 203 -4.13 19.96 -3.43
N THR A 204 -3.09 19.94 -4.25
CA THR A 204 -2.55 18.72 -4.88
C THR A 204 -1.24 18.29 -4.23
N ILE A 205 -1.06 16.98 -4.08
CA ILE A 205 0.18 16.34 -3.64
C ILE A 205 0.59 15.29 -4.68
N ASN A 206 1.75 15.49 -5.30
CA ASN A 206 2.37 14.55 -6.22
C ASN A 206 3.25 13.56 -5.45
N LEU A 207 2.98 12.26 -5.51
CA LEU A 207 3.75 11.24 -4.83
C LEU A 207 4.66 10.52 -5.81
N PRO A 208 5.97 10.84 -5.86
CA PRO A 208 6.88 10.17 -6.76
C PRO A 208 7.07 8.71 -6.36
N GLY A 209 7.23 7.84 -7.37
CA GLY A 209 7.43 6.40 -7.16
C GLY A 209 8.60 6.05 -6.22
N THR A 210 9.60 6.93 -6.12
CA THR A 210 10.76 6.79 -5.23
C THR A 210 10.40 6.72 -3.75
N ILE A 211 9.30 7.35 -3.32
CA ILE A 211 8.86 7.34 -1.91
C ILE A 211 7.68 6.41 -1.65
N THR A 212 6.96 5.98 -2.70
CA THR A 212 5.83 5.06 -2.55
C THR A 212 6.32 3.63 -2.29
N LYS A 213 5.54 2.87 -1.50
CA LYS A 213 5.91 1.48 -1.12
C LYS A 213 6.13 0.57 -2.35
N ASN A 214 5.37 0.84 -3.41
CA ASN A 214 5.22 -0.01 -4.57
C ASN A 214 6.02 0.46 -5.79
N GLY A 215 6.70 1.61 -5.71
CA GLY A 215 7.41 2.20 -6.85
C GLY A 215 6.51 2.95 -7.84
N ALA A 216 5.19 2.84 -7.71
CA ALA A 216 4.23 3.51 -8.59
C ALA A 216 4.02 4.97 -8.13
N PRO A 217 4.25 5.98 -9.00
CA PRO A 217 3.87 7.34 -8.72
C PRO A 217 2.35 7.47 -8.70
N ARG A 218 1.83 8.45 -7.97
CA ARG A 218 0.41 8.81 -7.99
C ARG A 218 0.21 10.24 -7.55
N LEU A 219 -0.98 10.76 -7.78
CA LEU A 219 -1.42 12.04 -7.25
C LEU A 219 -2.46 11.80 -6.15
N THR A 220 -2.52 12.70 -5.18
CA THR A 220 -3.59 12.78 -4.20
C THR A 220 -3.90 14.24 -3.88
N PHE A 221 -4.98 14.48 -3.14
CA PHE A 221 -5.37 15.81 -2.72
C PHE A 221 -5.43 15.92 -1.20
N VAL A 222 -5.57 17.15 -0.70
CA VAL A 222 -5.87 17.45 0.69
C VAL A 222 -7.04 18.42 0.77
N THR A 223 -7.75 18.40 1.89
CA THR A 223 -8.84 19.36 2.15
C THR A 223 -8.30 20.77 2.30
N GLU A 224 -9.15 21.77 2.12
CA GLU A 224 -8.82 23.18 2.33
C GLU A 224 -8.27 23.43 3.75
N GLU A 225 -8.85 22.81 4.78
CA GLU A 225 -8.34 22.92 6.16
C GLU A 225 -6.92 22.36 6.32
N ALA A 226 -6.59 21.30 5.57
CA ALA A 226 -5.27 20.70 5.58
C ALA A 226 -4.27 21.54 4.77
N ALA A 227 -4.71 22.14 3.66
CA ALA A 227 -3.91 23.06 2.87
C ALA A 227 -3.52 24.31 3.68
N GLN A 228 -4.47 24.88 4.43
CA GLN A 228 -4.22 26.01 5.33
C GLN A 228 -3.25 25.63 6.45
N ALA A 229 -3.45 24.47 7.10
CA ALA A 229 -2.54 24.00 8.15
C ALA A 229 -1.13 23.73 7.62
N LEU A 230 -1.00 23.20 6.39
CA LEU A 230 0.28 23.04 5.71
C LEU A 230 0.94 24.39 5.44
N SER A 231 0.18 25.36 4.90
CA SER A 231 0.69 26.71 4.62
C SER A 231 1.25 27.37 5.88
N GLU A 232 0.51 27.36 7.00
CA GLU A 232 0.99 27.91 8.27
C GLU A 232 2.21 27.16 8.82
N TRP A 233 2.23 25.82 8.69
CA TRP A 233 3.38 25.02 9.10
C TRP A 233 4.63 25.37 8.30
N LEU A 234 4.52 25.54 6.98
CA LEU A 234 5.64 25.85 6.10
C LEU A 234 6.31 27.18 6.46
N LYS A 235 5.56 28.18 6.97
CA LYS A 235 6.11 29.46 7.43
C LYS A 235 7.10 29.32 8.59
N VAL A 236 6.88 28.37 9.49
CA VAL A 236 7.71 28.16 10.71
C VAL A 236 8.61 26.93 10.63
N ARG A 237 8.57 26.19 9.51
CA ARG A 237 9.30 24.94 9.30
C ARG A 237 10.82 25.11 9.46
N ASP A 238 11.38 26.19 8.92
CA ASP A 238 12.83 26.40 8.94
C ASP A 238 13.34 26.76 10.34
N GLU A 239 12.53 27.44 11.14
CA GLU A 239 12.81 27.67 12.55
C GLU A 239 12.82 26.34 13.33
N TYR A 240 11.85 25.46 13.05
CA TYR A 240 11.85 24.12 13.61
C TYR A 240 13.11 23.33 13.25
N LEU A 241 13.58 23.41 12.01
CA LEU A 241 14.83 22.78 11.58
C LEU A 241 16.04 23.29 12.37
N ARG A 242 16.19 24.62 12.50
CA ARG A 242 17.26 25.25 13.31
C ARG A 242 17.20 24.79 14.76
N SER A 243 16.03 24.82 15.36
CA SER A 243 15.79 24.37 16.74
C SER A 243 16.08 22.87 16.92
N SER A 244 15.74 22.06 15.93
CA SER A 244 15.99 20.61 15.91
C SER A 244 17.48 20.26 15.78
N ALA A 245 18.24 21.05 15.02
CA ALA A 245 19.69 20.95 14.92
C ALA A 245 20.37 21.40 16.21
N PHE A 246 19.92 22.51 16.82
CA PHE A 246 20.43 22.98 18.10
C PHE A 246 20.26 21.92 19.20
N ARG A 247 19.08 21.32 19.36
CA ARG A 247 18.86 20.23 20.33
C ARG A 247 19.72 18.98 20.07
N ASN A 248 20.15 18.78 18.82
CA ASN A 248 21.00 17.64 18.44
C ASN A 248 22.48 17.90 18.74
N SER A 249 22.90 19.16 18.95
CA SER A 249 24.30 19.54 19.14
C SER A 249 24.98 18.80 20.29
N GLY A 250 24.31 18.67 21.44
CA GLY A 250 24.84 17.92 22.59
C GLY A 250 25.03 16.42 22.29
N LEU A 251 24.14 15.80 21.53
CA LEU A 251 24.27 14.40 21.12
C LEU A 251 25.41 14.20 20.11
N VAL A 252 25.64 15.19 19.24
CA VAL A 252 26.78 15.19 18.32
C VAL A 252 28.09 15.33 19.08
N ALA A 253 28.15 16.26 20.04
CA ALA A 253 29.32 16.46 20.89
C ALA A 253 29.67 15.20 21.70
N ALA A 254 28.65 14.44 22.14
CA ALA A 254 28.81 13.17 22.82
C ALA A 254 29.08 11.96 21.89
N GLY A 255 29.18 12.16 20.56
CA GLY A 255 29.42 11.07 19.60
C GLY A 255 28.24 10.11 19.41
N HIS A 256 27.06 10.45 19.91
CA HIS A 256 25.84 9.61 19.84
C HIS A 256 24.95 9.94 18.63
N SER A 257 25.25 11.01 17.89
CA SER A 257 24.48 11.45 16.73
C SER A 257 25.36 12.10 15.67
N ARG A 258 24.83 12.21 14.45
CA ARG A 258 25.46 12.98 13.37
C ARG A 258 24.84 14.38 13.31
N PRO A 259 25.59 15.40 12.85
CA PRO A 259 25.00 16.71 12.54
C PRO A 259 23.81 16.56 11.59
N LYS A 260 22.77 17.36 11.84
CA LYS A 260 21.61 17.42 10.93
C LYS A 260 21.93 18.43 9.83
N ASP A 261 21.85 17.99 8.59
CA ASP A 261 21.86 18.90 7.45
C ASP A 261 20.49 19.56 7.33
N ILE A 262 20.42 20.81 7.79
CA ILE A 262 19.18 21.61 7.73
C ILE A 262 19.00 22.30 6.38
N THR A 263 20.08 22.48 5.61
CA THR A 263 20.07 23.20 4.34
C THR A 263 19.59 22.34 3.18
N ALA A 264 19.88 21.03 3.24
CA ALA A 264 19.47 20.08 2.20
C ALA A 264 18.16 19.35 2.51
N ASP A 265 17.60 19.46 3.73
CA ASP A 265 16.33 18.80 4.06
C ASP A 265 15.16 19.57 3.43
N ASP A 266 14.65 19.07 2.32
CA ASP A 266 13.54 19.63 1.54
C ASP A 266 12.18 19.04 1.92
N ARG A 267 12.11 18.19 2.96
CA ARG A 267 10.89 17.44 3.31
C ARG A 267 9.86 18.32 3.98
N VAL A 268 8.58 18.21 3.61
CA VAL A 268 7.46 18.93 4.25
C VAL A 268 7.45 18.72 5.77
N PHE A 269 7.70 17.49 6.21
CA PHE A 269 7.79 17.09 7.61
C PHE A 269 9.21 16.59 7.94
N PRO A 270 10.15 17.49 8.30
CA PRO A 270 11.56 17.15 8.49
C PRO A 270 11.82 16.53 9.87
N PHE A 271 11.10 15.45 10.18
CA PHE A 271 11.28 14.70 11.42
C PHE A 271 11.16 13.20 11.21
N SER A 272 11.65 12.45 12.20
CA SER A 272 11.70 10.99 12.11
C SER A 272 10.31 10.38 12.34
N ARG A 273 10.15 9.12 11.94
CA ARG A 273 8.95 8.35 12.27
C ARG A 273 8.72 8.24 13.78
N ARG A 274 9.80 8.17 14.57
CA ARG A 274 9.72 8.16 16.04
C ARG A 274 9.13 9.46 16.56
N ASN A 275 9.59 10.61 16.06
CA ASN A 275 9.07 11.91 16.48
C ASN A 275 7.58 12.05 16.13
N ALA A 276 7.16 11.57 14.95
CA ALA A 276 5.75 11.53 14.58
C ALA A 276 4.93 10.69 15.57
N TRP A 277 5.40 9.49 15.93
CA TRP A 277 4.75 8.66 16.96
C TRP A 277 4.68 9.35 18.32
N GLU A 278 5.74 10.04 18.75
CA GLU A 278 5.74 10.79 20.00
C GLU A 278 4.76 11.97 19.97
N ILE A 279 4.61 12.65 18.82
CA ILE A 279 3.59 13.70 18.63
C ILE A 279 2.18 13.09 18.77
N TRP A 280 1.93 11.97 18.10
CA TRP A 280 0.65 11.26 18.15
C TRP A 280 0.31 10.76 19.56
N GLU A 281 1.25 10.10 20.23
CA GLU A 281 1.08 9.60 21.60
C GLU A 281 0.80 10.73 22.57
N ARG A 282 1.55 11.84 22.51
CA ARG A 282 1.30 13.01 23.36
C ARG A 282 -0.10 13.59 23.17
N ALA A 283 -0.57 13.68 21.93
CA ALA A 283 -1.91 14.17 21.63
C ALA A 283 -3.01 13.21 22.10
N LEU A 284 -2.83 11.89 21.93
CA LEU A 284 -3.73 10.88 22.49
C LEU A 284 -3.79 10.96 24.02
N THR A 285 -2.64 11.12 24.69
CA THR A 285 -2.58 11.28 26.14
C THR A 285 -3.32 12.54 26.58
N GLY A 286 -3.05 13.68 25.93
CA GLY A 286 -3.73 14.95 26.21
C GLY A 286 -5.24 14.87 26.03
N ALA A 287 -5.70 14.12 25.02
CA ALA A 287 -7.12 13.91 24.74
C ALA A 287 -7.79 12.85 25.65
N GLY A 288 -7.04 12.16 26.51
CA GLY A 288 -7.56 11.02 27.30
C GLY A 288 -7.92 9.79 26.46
N LEU A 289 -7.31 9.63 25.28
CA LEU A 289 -7.61 8.59 24.28
C LEU A 289 -6.44 7.60 24.07
N LEU A 290 -5.38 7.71 24.88
CA LEU A 290 -4.23 6.80 24.82
C LEU A 290 -4.66 5.42 25.31
N GLU A 291 -4.69 4.47 24.39
CA GLU A 291 -5.07 3.09 24.68
C GLU A 291 -4.12 2.14 23.94
N ARG A 292 -3.68 1.10 24.65
CA ARG A 292 -2.85 0.03 24.11
C ARG A 292 -3.58 -1.29 24.23
N ASP A 293 -3.50 -2.09 23.19
CA ASP A 293 -4.00 -3.45 23.17
C ASP A 293 -3.24 -4.29 24.23
N PRO A 294 -3.92 -4.97 25.15
CA PRO A 294 -3.26 -5.68 26.25
C PRO A 294 -2.42 -6.87 25.78
N THR A 295 -2.78 -7.47 24.64
CA THR A 295 -2.10 -8.66 24.09
C THR A 295 -0.81 -8.27 23.38
N THR A 296 -0.84 -7.22 22.56
CA THR A 296 0.26 -6.84 21.66
C THR A 296 1.02 -5.61 22.13
N ASN A 297 0.52 -4.90 23.14
CA ASN A 297 1.02 -3.62 23.67
C ASN A 297 1.14 -2.51 22.59
N ARG A 298 0.41 -2.67 21.49
CA ARG A 298 0.35 -1.70 20.38
C ARG A 298 -0.76 -0.70 20.63
N LEU A 299 -0.58 0.53 20.14
CA LEU A 299 -1.64 1.52 20.18
C LEU A 299 -2.86 1.05 19.37
N THR A 300 -4.05 1.23 19.95
CA THR A 300 -5.32 0.91 19.28
C THR A 300 -5.68 1.94 18.21
N ARG A 301 -5.30 3.21 18.42
CA ARG A 301 -5.44 4.31 17.46
C ARG A 301 -4.08 4.70 16.90
N THR A 302 -3.91 4.57 15.59
CA THR A 302 -2.63 4.79 14.92
C THR A 302 -2.78 5.72 13.71
N TYR A 303 -1.65 6.19 13.18
CA TYR A 303 -1.62 6.87 11.87
C TYR A 303 -2.22 6.03 10.72
N HIS A 304 -2.25 4.69 10.84
CA HIS A 304 -2.93 3.88 9.83
C HIS A 304 -4.46 4.03 9.90
N GLY A 305 -4.99 4.33 11.08
CA GLY A 305 -6.40 4.67 11.29
C GLY A 305 -6.82 5.90 10.49
N LEU A 306 -5.94 6.91 10.33
CA LEU A 306 -6.22 8.10 9.49
C LEU A 306 -6.46 7.73 8.02
N ARG A 307 -5.68 6.79 7.50
CA ARG A 307 -5.88 6.29 6.13
C ARG A 307 -7.16 5.47 6.01
N LYS A 308 -7.53 4.70 7.05
CA LYS A 308 -8.81 3.98 7.08
C LYS A 308 -9.97 4.97 7.10
N PHE A 309 -9.89 6.01 7.93
CA PHE A 309 -10.83 7.13 7.95
C PHE A 309 -11.01 7.76 6.57
N PHE A 310 -9.93 8.14 5.88
CA PHE A 310 -10.00 8.65 4.51
C PHE A 310 -10.81 7.73 3.59
N LEU A 311 -10.40 6.46 3.51
CA LEU A 311 -11.02 5.48 2.64
C LEU A 311 -12.49 5.25 2.99
N SER A 312 -12.81 5.09 4.27
CA SER A 312 -14.18 4.83 4.70
C SER A 312 -15.09 6.02 4.44
N GLN A 313 -14.63 7.24 4.75
CA GLN A 313 -15.44 8.44 4.61
C GLN A 313 -15.64 8.82 3.13
N SER A 314 -14.60 8.73 2.30
CA SER A 314 -14.74 8.98 0.87
C SER A 314 -15.67 7.97 0.19
N LYS A 315 -15.59 6.68 0.54
CA LYS A 315 -16.43 5.64 -0.06
C LYS A 315 -17.93 5.79 0.22
N LEU A 316 -18.32 6.61 1.20
CA LEU A 316 -19.73 6.91 1.46
C LEU A 316 -20.34 7.83 0.41
N VAL A 317 -19.52 8.59 -0.32
CA VAL A 317 -19.97 9.70 -1.17
C VAL A 317 -19.40 9.68 -2.59
N ILE A 318 -18.35 8.90 -2.86
CA ILE A 318 -17.78 8.72 -4.19
C ILE A 318 -17.48 7.25 -4.47
N SER A 319 -17.35 6.90 -5.75
CA SER A 319 -17.03 5.53 -6.19
C SER A 319 -15.76 5.02 -5.50
N ALA A 320 -15.82 3.78 -4.98
CA ALA A 320 -14.74 3.20 -4.19
C ALA A 320 -13.39 3.11 -4.92
N GLU A 321 -13.40 3.12 -6.25
CA GLU A 321 -12.20 3.10 -7.07
C GLU A 321 -11.33 4.35 -6.91
N ILE A 322 -11.97 5.51 -6.73
CA ILE A 322 -11.31 6.83 -6.63
C ILE A 322 -10.44 6.91 -5.36
N PRO A 323 -10.96 6.75 -4.13
CA PRO A 323 -10.14 6.84 -2.92
C PRO A 323 -9.10 5.70 -2.84
N GLU A 324 -9.37 4.53 -3.42
CA GLU A 324 -8.39 3.44 -3.55
C GLU A 324 -7.23 3.82 -4.48
N ALA A 325 -7.51 4.51 -5.60
CA ALA A 325 -6.51 5.03 -6.53
C ALA A 325 -5.66 6.14 -5.89
N LEU A 326 -6.28 7.15 -5.27
CA LEU A 326 -5.59 8.24 -4.55
C LEU A 326 -4.71 7.69 -3.41
N SER A 327 -5.21 6.66 -2.72
CA SER A 327 -4.48 5.94 -1.69
C SER A 327 -3.35 5.05 -2.22
N GLY A 328 -3.29 4.75 -3.52
CA GLY A 328 -2.29 3.85 -4.11
C GLY A 328 -2.44 2.40 -3.66
N HIS A 329 -3.68 1.93 -3.56
CA HIS A 329 -4.02 0.52 -3.40
C HIS A 329 -4.06 -0.17 -4.77
N ARG A 330 -3.50 -1.38 -4.89
CA ARG A 330 -3.43 -2.13 -6.17
C ARG A 330 -4.44 -3.28 -6.29
N GLY A 331 -5.26 -3.50 -5.26
CA GLY A 331 -5.95 -4.78 -5.06
C GLY A 331 -7.41 -4.86 -5.50
N TYR A 332 -8.10 -3.74 -5.72
CA TYR A 332 -9.55 -3.78 -5.97
C TYR A 332 -9.93 -3.87 -7.46
N LEU A 333 -9.13 -3.27 -8.35
CA LEU A 333 -9.21 -3.43 -9.82
C LEU A 333 -7.79 -3.34 -10.42
N THR A 334 -7.57 -3.97 -11.57
CA THR A 334 -6.30 -3.89 -12.30
C THR A 334 -6.02 -2.44 -12.72
N ASP A 335 -4.75 -2.01 -12.65
CA ASP A 335 -4.30 -0.66 -13.01
C ASP A 335 -4.73 -0.25 -14.45
N ALA A 336 -5.08 -1.22 -15.30
CA ALA A 336 -5.63 -1.04 -16.65
C ALA A 336 -7.02 -0.36 -16.72
N TYR A 337 -7.81 -0.37 -15.63
CA TYR A 337 -9.15 0.26 -15.60
C TYR A 337 -9.15 1.70 -15.06
N ARG A 338 -8.05 2.18 -14.49
CA ARG A 338 -7.94 3.53 -13.92
C ARG A 338 -7.64 4.57 -14.98
N ARG A 339 -8.62 4.88 -15.83
CA ARG A 339 -8.52 5.93 -16.87
C ARG A 339 -9.04 7.30 -16.39
N TYR A 340 -8.89 7.60 -15.10
CA TYR A 340 -9.28 8.92 -14.59
C TYR A 340 -8.19 9.94 -14.90
N THR A 341 -8.60 11.07 -15.48
CA THR A 341 -7.71 12.23 -15.60
C THR A 341 -7.54 12.88 -14.22
N ASN A 342 -6.47 13.66 -14.04
CA ASN A 342 -6.26 14.40 -12.78
C ASN A 342 -7.44 15.36 -12.48
N ALA A 343 -8.07 15.92 -13.51
CA ALA A 343 -9.24 16.78 -13.36
C ALA A 343 -10.46 16.02 -12.84
N GLN A 344 -10.73 14.82 -13.36
CA GLN A 344 -11.80 13.95 -12.86
C GLN A 344 -11.56 13.52 -11.42
N LEU A 345 -10.31 13.17 -11.08
CA LEU A 345 -9.95 12.84 -9.70
C LEU A 345 -10.16 14.02 -8.76
N ALA A 346 -9.84 15.24 -9.19
CA ALA A 346 -10.04 16.46 -8.42
C ALA A 346 -11.53 16.77 -8.21
N GLU A 347 -12.34 16.61 -9.25
CA GLU A 347 -13.80 16.81 -9.18
C GLU A 347 -14.46 15.81 -8.22
N GLU A 348 -14.13 14.53 -8.34
CA GLU A 348 -14.60 13.50 -7.41
C GLU A 348 -14.11 13.77 -5.98
N TYR A 349 -12.85 14.16 -5.80
CA TYR A 349 -12.33 14.50 -4.48
C TYR A 349 -13.11 15.65 -3.82
N LYS A 350 -13.49 16.70 -4.57
CA LYS A 350 -14.30 17.81 -4.04
C LYS A 350 -15.65 17.34 -3.49
N LYS A 351 -16.25 16.31 -4.08
CA LYS A 351 -17.49 15.71 -3.55
C LYS A 351 -17.23 15.09 -2.18
N ALA A 352 -16.09 14.42 -1.99
CA ALA A 352 -15.70 13.79 -0.73
C ALA A 352 -15.14 14.76 0.32
N GLU A 353 -14.60 15.90 -0.08
CA GLU A 353 -13.90 16.85 0.78
C GLU A 353 -14.67 17.20 2.07
N PRO A 354 -15.98 17.49 2.07
CA PRO A 354 -16.68 17.81 3.31
C PRO A 354 -16.75 16.67 4.33
N GLN A 355 -16.73 15.42 3.87
CA GLN A 355 -16.64 14.25 4.75
C GLN A 355 -15.22 14.06 5.31
N LEU A 356 -14.22 14.67 4.69
CA LEU A 356 -12.83 14.62 5.12
C LEU A 356 -12.42 15.82 5.98
N THR A 357 -13.15 16.94 5.88
CA THR A 357 -12.94 18.14 6.71
C THR A 357 -13.34 17.87 8.15
N ILE A 358 -12.39 17.85 9.09
CA ILE A 358 -12.55 17.46 10.49
C ILE A 358 -13.16 18.60 11.33
N GLN A 359 -12.78 19.86 11.07
CA GLN A 359 -13.22 20.98 11.91
C GLN A 359 -14.61 21.53 11.54
N ALA A 360 -15.19 21.09 10.42
CA ALA A 360 -16.54 21.50 10.02
C ALA A 360 -17.58 21.17 11.11
N PRO A 361 -18.50 22.11 11.43
CA PRO A 361 -19.68 21.83 12.25
C PRO A 361 -20.47 20.65 11.68
N GLN A 362 -20.98 19.79 12.57
CA GLN A 362 -21.69 18.58 12.18
C GLN A 362 -22.94 18.90 11.35
N GLU A 363 -23.66 19.97 11.70
CA GLU A 363 -24.82 20.48 10.96
C GLU A 363 -24.49 20.78 9.50
N ILE A 364 -23.30 21.35 9.21
CA ILE A 364 -22.90 21.66 7.83
C ILE A 364 -22.70 20.36 7.02
N ARG A 365 -22.22 19.28 7.65
CA ARG A 365 -22.05 17.99 6.95
C ARG A 365 -23.39 17.31 6.67
N GLU A 366 -24.29 17.33 7.65
CA GLU A 366 -25.64 16.76 7.51
C GLU A 366 -26.43 17.55 6.45
N ILE A 367 -26.43 18.89 6.53
CA ILE A 367 -27.05 19.77 5.55
C ILE A 367 -26.47 19.55 4.14
N GLN A 368 -25.15 19.39 3.98
CA GLN A 368 -24.56 19.12 2.66
C GLN A 368 -24.87 17.73 2.13
N SER A 369 -25.08 16.73 3.00
CA SER A 369 -25.50 15.39 2.59
C SER A 369 -26.96 15.41 2.11
N GLU A 370 -27.86 16.06 2.86
CA GLU A 370 -29.26 16.22 2.50
C GLU A 370 -29.43 17.10 1.26
N PHE A 371 -28.67 18.19 1.16
CA PHE A 371 -28.68 19.07 0.00
C PHE A 371 -28.23 18.35 -1.26
N ARG A 372 -27.22 17.47 -1.17
CA ARG A 372 -26.76 16.67 -2.32
C ARG A 372 -27.76 15.61 -2.73
N GLN A 373 -28.34 14.86 -1.79
CA GLN A 373 -29.43 13.94 -2.11
C GLN A 373 -30.60 14.66 -2.80
N LYS A 374 -30.98 15.84 -2.29
CA LYS A 374 -32.02 16.65 -2.92
C LYS A 374 -31.61 17.11 -4.31
N MET A 375 -30.37 17.54 -4.52
CA MET A 375 -29.88 17.99 -5.83
C MET A 375 -29.80 16.85 -6.85
N GLU A 376 -29.40 15.66 -6.44
CA GLU A 376 -29.37 14.47 -7.32
C GLU A 376 -30.79 14.10 -7.76
N VAL A 377 -31.74 14.04 -6.82
CA VAL A 377 -33.17 13.86 -7.12
C VAL A 377 -33.71 14.97 -8.03
N HIS A 378 -33.33 16.23 -7.81
CA HIS A 378 -33.77 17.33 -8.67
C HIS A 378 -33.15 17.26 -10.08
N SER A 379 -31.92 16.78 -10.20
CA SER A 379 -31.26 16.59 -11.49
C SER A 379 -31.94 15.49 -12.30
N GLU A 380 -32.31 14.37 -11.67
CA GLU A 380 -33.11 13.31 -12.30
C GLU A 380 -34.50 13.83 -12.74
N ILE A 381 -35.16 14.65 -11.92
CA ILE A 381 -36.44 15.27 -12.28
C ILE A 381 -36.27 16.20 -13.49
N LEU A 382 -35.20 16.99 -13.53
CA LEU A 382 -34.91 17.88 -14.66
C LEU A 382 -34.64 17.11 -15.95
N GLU A 383 -33.88 16.01 -15.89
CA GLU A 383 -33.63 15.15 -17.05
C GLU A 383 -34.93 14.54 -17.59
N ASN A 384 -35.80 14.07 -16.68
CA ASN A 384 -37.11 13.54 -17.05
C ASN A 384 -38.01 14.62 -17.68
N LEU A 385 -38.07 15.83 -17.11
CA LEU A 385 -38.83 16.95 -17.65
C LEU A 385 -38.31 17.39 -19.03
N VAL A 386 -37.00 17.42 -19.22
CA VAL A 386 -36.40 17.75 -20.53
C VAL A 386 -36.75 16.69 -21.56
N SER A 387 -36.65 15.40 -21.21
CA SER A 387 -37.03 14.29 -22.08
C SER A 387 -38.51 14.38 -22.47
N GLU A 388 -39.40 14.62 -21.51
CA GLU A 388 -40.83 14.80 -21.74
C GLU A 388 -41.12 16.01 -22.64
N ASN A 389 -40.43 17.14 -22.42
CA ASN A 389 -40.59 18.33 -23.25
C ASN A 389 -40.19 18.08 -24.71
N ILE A 390 -39.11 17.33 -24.94
CA ILE A 390 -38.70 16.91 -26.29
C ILE A 390 -39.77 16.03 -26.94
N GLN A 391 -40.35 15.09 -26.19
CA GLN A 391 -41.43 14.24 -26.70
C GLN A 391 -42.69 15.03 -27.02
N LEU A 392 -43.08 15.98 -26.16
CA LEU A 392 -44.24 16.85 -26.38
C LEU A 392 -44.05 17.72 -27.63
N LYS A 393 -42.85 18.29 -27.84
CA LYS A 393 -42.53 19.05 -29.06
C LYS A 393 -42.69 18.21 -30.33
N LYS A 394 -42.21 16.96 -30.33
CA LYS A 394 -42.39 16.04 -31.46
C LYS A 394 -43.86 15.72 -31.72
N ARG A 395 -44.66 15.54 -30.67
CA ARG A 395 -46.11 15.31 -30.81
C ARG A 395 -46.83 16.55 -31.34
N LEU A 396 -46.41 17.74 -30.90
CA LEU A 396 -46.95 19.00 -31.40
C LEU A 396 -46.69 19.14 -32.91
N GLU A 397 -45.45 18.89 -33.35
CA GLU A 397 -45.07 18.92 -34.76
C GLU A 397 -45.89 17.94 -35.61
N SER A 398 -46.11 16.70 -35.12
CA SER A 398 -46.96 15.73 -35.79
C SER A 398 -48.44 16.15 -35.88
N VAL A 399 -48.96 16.83 -34.84
CA VAL A 399 -50.32 17.37 -34.84
C VAL A 399 -50.43 18.53 -35.82
N GLU A 400 -49.44 19.41 -35.87
CA GLU A 400 -49.38 20.53 -36.81
C GLU A 400 -49.33 20.03 -38.27
N GLU A 401 -48.54 18.99 -38.55
CA GLU A 401 -48.53 18.33 -39.87
C GLU A 401 -49.88 17.71 -40.23
N THR A 402 -50.52 17.02 -39.28
CA THR A 402 -51.83 16.41 -39.50
C THR A 402 -52.90 17.48 -39.74
N GLN A 403 -52.84 18.58 -38.99
CA GLN A 403 -53.75 19.71 -39.17
C GLN A 403 -53.58 20.34 -40.56
N ALA A 404 -52.34 20.54 -41.02
CA ALA A 404 -52.07 21.04 -42.37
C ALA A 404 -52.63 20.12 -43.46
N GLN A 405 -52.55 18.79 -43.28
CA GLN A 405 -53.14 17.83 -44.21
C GLN A 405 -54.67 17.86 -44.21
N VAL A 406 -55.29 17.98 -43.04
CA VAL A 406 -56.74 18.12 -42.90
C VAL A 406 -57.23 19.42 -43.56
N ASP A 407 -56.54 20.53 -43.34
CA ASP A 407 -56.85 21.82 -43.94
C ASP A 407 -56.73 21.76 -45.47
N HIS A 408 -55.70 21.06 -45.98
CA HIS A 408 -55.53 20.84 -47.42
C HIS A 408 -56.64 19.97 -48.04
N LEU A 409 -57.03 18.88 -47.37
CA LEU A 409 -58.14 18.03 -47.80
C LEU A 409 -59.49 18.78 -47.77
N ALA A 410 -59.70 19.62 -46.77
CA ALA A 410 -60.90 20.45 -46.67
C ALA A 410 -60.98 21.45 -47.84
N ALA A 411 -59.85 22.04 -48.26
CA ALA A 411 -59.79 22.90 -49.43
C ALA A 411 -60.13 22.16 -50.73
N ILE A 412 -59.57 20.96 -50.94
CA ILE A 412 -59.88 20.12 -52.13
C ILE A 412 -61.37 19.73 -52.17
N LEU A 413 -61.95 19.36 -51.03
CA LEU A 413 -63.37 19.01 -50.93
C LEU A 413 -64.28 20.21 -51.23
N ALA A 414 -63.90 21.41 -50.79
CA ALA A 414 -64.62 22.64 -51.11
C ALA A 414 -64.61 22.92 -52.62
N GLU A 415 -63.46 22.79 -53.29
CA GLU A 415 -63.35 22.93 -54.75
C GLU A 415 -64.21 21.89 -55.51
N HIS A 416 -64.23 20.63 -55.05
CA HIS A 416 -65.06 19.58 -55.66
C HIS A 416 -66.58 19.80 -55.46
N GLN A 417 -67.01 20.41 -54.36
CA GLN A 417 -68.42 20.79 -54.14
C GLN A 417 -68.88 21.92 -55.06
N GLU A 418 -67.99 22.82 -55.47
CA GLU A 418 -68.32 23.86 -56.45
C GLU A 418 -68.47 23.28 -57.86
N VAL A 419 -67.64 22.30 -58.23
CA VAL A 419 -67.72 21.61 -59.54
C VAL A 419 -69.00 20.78 -59.67
N THR A 420 -69.45 20.12 -58.59
CA THR A 420 -70.66 19.28 -58.61
C THR A 420 -71.98 20.04 -58.53
N LYS A 421 -71.97 21.32 -58.14
CA LYS A 421 -73.14 22.22 -58.22
C LYS A 421 -73.25 22.94 -59.58
N GLY A 422 -72.23 22.84 -60.43
CA GLY A 422 -72.16 23.46 -61.76
C GLY A 422 -72.45 22.52 -62.94
N SER A 423 -72.83 21.26 -62.69
CA SER A 423 -73.37 20.29 -63.67
C SER A 423 -74.79 19.91 -63.25
#